data_AF-A0A2A8S4R2-F1
#
_entry.id   AF-A0A2A8S4R2-F1
#
_cell.length_a   1.000
_cell.length_b   1.000
_cell.length_c   1.000
_cell.angle_alpha   90.00
_cell.angle_beta   90.00
_cell.angle_gamma   90.00
#
_symmetry.space_group_name_H-M   'P 1'
#
loop_
_entity.id
_entity.type
_entity.pdbx_description
1 polymer ?
#
loop_
_entity_poly.entity_id
_entity_poly.type
_entity_poly.pdbx_seq_one_letter_code
_entity_poly.pdbx_strand_id
1 'polypeptide(L)'
;ALLCAFKKLKEQGFYKHTTHCTIKHLNNLIEQDHRHVKRRFAKSAGFQSLRHASRTLKGIETIHAIYKRKRSLQPNFVFSTYNELQQLLTIA
;
A
#
# COMPACT_ATOMS: atom_id res chain seq x y z
N ALA A 1 -3.24 25.33 3.28
CA ALA A 1 -2.86 24.38 4.35
C ALA A 1 -1.86 23.31 3.88
N LEU A 2 -2.17 22.51 2.86
CA LEU A 2 -1.37 21.37 2.40
C LEU A 2 0.06 21.71 1.94
N LEU A 3 0.20 22.81 1.17
CA LEU A 3 1.50 23.26 0.68
C LEU A 3 2.42 23.76 1.81
N CYS A 4 1.83 24.38 2.85
CA CYS A 4 2.55 24.83 4.04
C CYS A 4 3.02 23.62 4.88
N ALA A 5 2.18 22.60 5.03
CA ALA A 5 2.57 21.34 5.68
C ALA A 5 3.69 20.62 4.91
N PHE A 6 3.60 20.56 3.58
CA PHE A 6 4.63 19.95 2.75
C PHE A 6 5.97 20.69 2.83
N LYS A 7 5.95 22.04 2.88
CA LYS A 7 7.15 22.85 3.08
C LYS A 7 7.82 22.57 4.43
N LYS A 8 7.04 22.47 5.51
CA LYS A 8 7.54 22.07 6.85
C LYS A 8 8.17 20.68 6.84
N LEU A 9 7.57 19.73 6.14
CA LEU A 9 8.14 18.37 6.00
C LEU A 9 9.48 18.38 5.25
N LYS A 10 9.61 19.21 4.22
CA LYS A 10 10.88 19.42 3.51
C LYS A 10 11.96 20.03 4.40
N GLU A 11 11.60 21.00 5.24
CA GLU A 11 12.49 21.61 6.22
C GLU A 11 12.97 20.59 7.26
N GLN A 12 12.11 19.67 7.70
CA GLN A 12 12.46 18.54 8.56
C GLN A 12 13.27 17.44 7.84
N GLY A 13 13.52 17.60 6.55
CA GLY A 13 14.32 16.72 5.74
C GLY A 13 13.58 15.54 5.10
N PHE A 14 12.27 15.48 5.23
CA PHE A 14 11.42 14.51 4.54
C PHE A 14 11.12 15.00 3.10
N TYR A 15 11.04 14.07 2.15
CA TYR A 15 10.60 14.38 0.77
C TYR A 15 11.43 15.49 0.07
N LYS A 16 12.72 15.67 0.40
CA LYS A 16 13.59 16.72 -0.15
C LYS A 16 13.60 16.73 -1.68
N HIS A 17 13.63 15.54 -2.30
CA HIS A 17 13.68 15.36 -3.76
C HIS A 17 12.30 15.14 -4.40
N THR A 18 11.22 15.32 -3.66
CA THR A 18 9.86 15.11 -4.16
C THR A 18 9.24 16.44 -4.58
N THR A 19 8.68 16.49 -5.79
CA THR A 19 7.90 17.64 -6.26
C THR A 19 6.44 17.45 -5.90
N HIS A 20 5.82 18.48 -5.31
CA HIS A 20 4.38 18.43 -5.02
C HIS A 20 3.60 18.79 -6.29
N CYS A 21 2.82 17.83 -6.79
CA CYS A 21 1.99 18.00 -7.98
C CYS A 21 0.50 17.93 -7.59
N THR A 22 -0.30 18.91 -8.04
CA THR A 22 -1.76 18.91 -7.85
C THR A 22 -2.50 18.45 -9.10
N ILE A 23 -1.90 17.51 -9.83
CA ILE A 23 -2.44 17.04 -11.10
C ILE A 23 -3.50 15.98 -10.82
N LYS A 24 -4.75 16.26 -11.24
CA LYS A 24 -5.92 15.42 -10.93
C LYS A 24 -5.74 13.96 -11.34
N HIS A 25 -5.17 13.67 -12.51
CA HIS A 25 -5.00 12.29 -12.98
C HIS A 25 -3.97 11.51 -12.15
N LEU A 26 -2.90 12.15 -11.66
CA LEU A 26 -1.92 11.51 -10.76
C LEU A 26 -2.55 11.22 -9.40
N ASN A 27 -3.35 12.15 -8.89
CA ASN A 27 -4.10 11.92 -7.65
C ASN A 27 -5.10 10.77 -7.81
N ASN A 28 -5.76 10.65 -8.97
CA ASN A 28 -6.66 9.54 -9.25
C ASN A 28 -5.92 8.20 -9.29
N LEU A 29 -4.68 8.15 -9.80
CA LEU A 29 -3.87 6.93 -9.82
C LEU A 29 -3.57 6.44 -8.39
N ILE A 30 -3.13 7.36 -7.52
CA ILE A 30 -2.89 7.07 -6.10
C ILE A 30 -4.20 6.62 -5.45
N GLU A 31 -5.29 7.39 -5.67
CA GLU A 31 -6.61 7.06 -5.12
C GLU A 31 -7.17 5.72 -5.58
N GLN A 32 -6.80 5.27 -6.78
CA GLN A 32 -7.19 3.99 -7.32
C GLN A 32 -6.44 2.83 -6.66
N ASP A 33 -5.13 2.98 -6.40
CA ASP A 33 -4.30 1.92 -5.81
C ASP A 33 -4.79 1.53 -4.41
N HIS A 34 -5.11 2.50 -3.55
CA HIS A 34 -5.58 2.21 -2.18
C HIS A 34 -7.11 2.05 -2.05
N ARG A 35 -7.89 2.19 -3.14
CA ARG A 35 -9.37 2.14 -3.10
C ARG A 35 -9.91 0.85 -2.48
N HIS A 36 -9.28 -0.28 -2.80
CA HIS A 36 -9.71 -1.59 -2.31
C HIS A 36 -9.57 -1.70 -0.79
N VAL A 37 -8.46 -1.20 -0.25
CA VAL A 37 -8.19 -1.15 1.19
C VAL A 37 -9.19 -0.21 1.86
N LYS A 38 -9.31 1.04 1.38
CA LYS A 38 -10.26 2.02 1.92
C LYS A 38 -11.69 1.47 1.95
N ARG A 39 -12.15 0.83 0.86
CA ARG A 39 -13.51 0.26 0.77
C ARG A 39 -13.74 -0.85 1.79
N ARG A 40 -12.75 -1.72 2.04
CA ARG A 40 -12.87 -2.83 2.99
C ARG A 40 -12.99 -2.35 4.43
N PHE A 41 -12.30 -1.27 4.77
CA PHE A 41 -12.32 -0.70 6.13
C PHE A 41 -13.33 0.44 6.31
N ALA A 42 -13.99 0.91 5.25
CA ALA A 42 -14.95 2.01 5.30
C ALA A 42 -16.14 1.79 6.25
N LYS A 43 -16.56 0.52 6.44
CA LYS A 43 -17.67 0.13 7.34
C LYS A 43 -17.20 -0.41 8.69
N SER A 44 -15.90 -0.56 8.90
CA SER A 44 -15.34 -1.01 10.17
C SER A 44 -15.15 0.19 11.10
N ALA A 45 -15.18 -0.01 12.43
CA ALA A 45 -14.89 1.02 13.43
C ALA A 45 -13.41 1.48 13.43
N GLY A 46 -12.70 1.33 12.30
CA GLY A 46 -11.28 1.55 12.19
C GLY A 46 -10.46 0.44 12.87
N PHE A 47 -9.16 0.69 12.96
CA PHE A 47 -8.25 -0.14 13.73
C PHE A 47 -8.22 0.36 15.18
N GLN A 48 -8.26 -0.56 16.15
CA GLN A 48 -8.22 -0.23 17.58
C GLN A 48 -6.95 0.55 18.00
N SER A 49 -5.85 0.41 17.26
CA SER A 49 -4.61 1.16 17.50
C SER A 49 -3.83 1.38 16.21
N LEU A 50 -2.97 2.40 16.18
CA LEU A 50 -2.04 2.64 15.07
C LEU A 50 -1.12 1.45 14.82
N ARG A 51 -0.71 0.74 15.87
CA ARG A 51 0.12 -0.47 15.76
C ARG A 51 -0.63 -1.59 15.05
N HIS A 52 -1.91 -1.81 15.37
CA HIS A 52 -2.74 -2.81 14.69
C HIS A 52 -3.05 -2.41 13.25
N ALA A 53 -3.28 -1.13 13.00
CA ALA A 53 -3.43 -0.58 11.65
C ALA A 53 -2.20 -0.86 10.79
N SER A 54 -1.03 -0.46 11.28
CA SER A 54 0.24 -0.61 10.58
C SER A 54 0.53 -2.07 10.24
N ARG A 55 0.37 -2.99 11.21
CA ARG A 55 0.58 -4.42 10.98
C ARG A 55 -0.37 -5.01 9.94
N THR A 56 -1.65 -4.68 10.04
CA THR A 56 -2.67 -5.18 9.10
C THR A 56 -2.42 -4.67 7.69
N LEU A 57 -2.17 -3.36 7.53
CA LEU A 57 -1.85 -2.76 6.24
C LEU A 57 -0.59 -3.38 5.63
N LYS A 58 0.46 -3.57 6.43
CA LYS A 58 1.70 -4.21 5.97
C LYS A 58 1.48 -5.66 5.51
N GLY A 59 0.62 -6.41 6.20
CA GLY A 59 0.22 -7.76 5.76
C GLY A 59 -0.50 -7.73 4.40
N ILE A 60 -1.46 -6.83 4.23
CA ILE A 60 -2.19 -6.65 2.96
C ILE A 60 -1.24 -6.29 1.82
N GLU A 61 -0.34 -5.33 2.04
CA GLU A 61 0.68 -4.92 1.07
C GLU A 61 1.61 -6.08 0.69
N THR A 62 2.02 -6.89 1.66
CA THR A 62 2.91 -8.04 1.45
C THR A 62 2.26 -9.08 0.53
N ILE A 63 1.02 -9.49 0.82
CA ILE A 63 0.30 -10.44 -0.04
C ILE A 63 0.07 -9.86 -1.44
N HIS A 64 -0.27 -8.57 -1.53
CA HIS A 64 -0.48 -7.90 -2.80
C HIS A 64 0.80 -7.82 -3.65
N ALA A 65 1.95 -7.62 -3.03
CA ALA A 65 3.25 -7.63 -3.71
C ALA A 65 3.59 -9.03 -4.26
N ILE A 66 3.35 -10.08 -3.48
CA ILE A 66 3.54 -11.48 -3.93
C ILE A 66 2.61 -11.77 -5.12
N TYR A 67 1.35 -11.38 -5.03
CA TYR A 67 0.38 -11.52 -6.11
C TYR A 67 0.85 -10.83 -7.41
N LYS A 68 1.25 -9.55 -7.32
CA LYS A 68 1.75 -8.78 -8.48
C LYS A 68 2.97 -9.45 -9.11
N ARG A 69 3.91 -9.94 -8.29
CA ARG A 69 5.12 -10.65 -8.75
C ARG A 69 4.79 -11.96 -9.47
N LYS A 70 3.90 -12.78 -8.92
CA LYS A 70 3.50 -14.05 -9.55
C LYS A 70 2.75 -13.81 -10.86
N ARG A 71 1.85 -12.81 -10.88
CA ARG A 71 1.14 -12.37 -12.08
C ARG A 71 2.07 -11.92 -13.22
N SER A 72 3.16 -11.22 -12.90
CA SER A 72 4.08 -10.73 -13.93
C SER A 72 4.98 -11.83 -14.50
N LEU A 73 5.22 -12.89 -13.73
CA LEU A 73 6.11 -13.99 -14.13
C LEU A 73 5.41 -15.07 -14.97
N GLN A 74 4.09 -15.25 -14.83
CA GLN A 74 3.35 -16.32 -15.47
C GLN A 74 2.02 -15.82 -16.07
N PRO A 75 1.78 -15.99 -17.39
CA PRO A 75 0.54 -15.55 -18.05
C PRO A 75 -0.73 -16.27 -17.54
N ASN A 76 -0.63 -17.55 -17.22
CA ASN A 76 -1.74 -18.41 -16.75
C ASN A 76 -1.54 -18.80 -15.28
N PHE A 77 -1.32 -17.82 -14.40
CA PHE A 77 -1.03 -18.11 -13.00
C PHE A 77 -2.30 -18.35 -12.18
N VAL A 78 -2.24 -19.37 -11.33
CA VAL A 78 -3.21 -19.61 -10.24
C VAL A 78 -2.62 -19.04 -8.97
N PHE A 79 -3.39 -18.25 -8.22
CA PHE A 79 -2.92 -17.66 -6.96
C PHE A 79 -3.65 -18.26 -5.76
N SER A 80 -2.88 -18.88 -4.87
CA SER A 80 -3.33 -19.30 -3.55
C SER A 80 -2.46 -18.64 -2.51
N THR A 81 -3.03 -17.78 -1.68
CA THR A 81 -2.31 -17.10 -0.59
C THR A 81 -1.63 -18.11 0.35
N TYR A 82 -2.29 -19.23 0.64
CA TYR A 82 -1.75 -20.27 1.53
C TYR A 82 -0.50 -20.92 0.95
N ASN A 83 -0.57 -21.38 -0.31
CA ASN A 83 0.56 -22.06 -0.96
C ASN A 83 1.76 -21.12 -1.10
N GLU A 84 1.52 -19.84 -1.44
CA GLU A 84 2.56 -18.83 -1.57
C GLU A 84 3.25 -18.52 -0.23
N LEU A 85 2.47 -18.41 0.85
CA LEU A 85 3.02 -18.23 2.19
C LEU A 85 3.79 -19.47 2.66
N GLN A 86 3.27 -20.67 2.40
CA GLN A 86 3.94 -21.91 2.75
C GLN A 86 5.28 -22.05 2.02
N GLN A 87 5.33 -21.75 0.71
CA GLN A 87 6.58 -21.74 -0.06
C GLN A 87 7.60 -20.76 0.54
N LEU A 88 7.17 -19.54 0.88
CA LEU A 88 8.06 -18.55 1.50
C LEU A 88 8.60 -19.01 2.85
N LEU A 89 7.77 -19.63 3.68
CA LEU A 89 8.16 -20.12 5.01
C LEU A 89 9.00 -21.41 4.97
N THR A 90 8.91 -22.18 3.88
CA THR A 90 9.72 -23.41 3.70
C THR A 90 11.11 -23.10 3.18
N ILE A 91 11.27 -21.97 2.47
CA ILE A 91 12.55 -21.51 1.91
C ILE A 91 13.36 -20.68 2.94
N ALA A 92 12.68 -20.11 3.95
CA ALA A 92 13.29 -19.32 5.03
C ALA A 92 13.80 -20.22 6.16
#